data_AF-A0A819HKF7-F1
#
_entry.id   AF-A0A819HKF7-F1
#
_cell.length_a   1.000
_cell.length_b   1.000
_cell.length_c   1.000
_cell.angle_alpha   90.00
_cell.angle_beta   90.00
_cell.angle_gamma   90.00
#
_symmetry.space_group_name_H-M   'P 1'
#
loop_
_entity.id
_entity.type
_entity.pdbx_description
1 polymer ?
#
loop_
_entity_poly.entity_id
_entity_poly.type
_entity_poly.pdbx_seq_one_letter_code
_entity_poly.pdbx_strand_id
1 'polypeptide(L)' 'GKWTTYRQMAEETVDQCIESAKLKPKRDCITKGLILSGGEKWTPTSYIRLVQDYGLDTEVN' A
#
# COMPACT_ATOMS: atom_id res chain seq x y z
N GLY A 1 2.35 13.48 7.58
CA GLY A 1 1.47 13.31 6.40
C GLY A 1 0.35 12.35 6.73
N LYS A 2 -0.80 12.48 6.06
CA LYS A 2 -1.92 11.55 6.23
C LYS A 2 -1.53 10.17 5.66
N TRP A 3 -1.96 9.09 6.31
CA TRP A 3 -1.69 7.71 5.87
C TRP A 3 -2.10 7.47 4.40
N THR A 4 -3.17 8.13 3.95
CA THR A 4 -3.66 8.08 2.56
C THR A 4 -2.68 8.67 1.54
N THR A 5 -1.75 9.52 1.97
CA THR A 5 -0.79 10.22 1.10
C THR A 5 0.63 9.64 1.21
N TYR A 6 0.88 8.69 2.11
CA TYR A 6 2.22 8.13 2.33
C TYR A 6 2.84 7.57 1.05
N ARG A 7 2.06 6.78 0.29
CA ARG A 7 2.53 6.20 -0.98
C ARG A 7 2.89 7.27 -2.02
N GLN A 8 2.09 8.33 -2.10
CA GLN A 8 2.32 9.41 -3.06
C GLN A 8 3.55 10.23 -2.69
N MET A 9 3.73 10.57 -1.41
CA MET A 9 4.93 11.27 -0.94
C MET A 9 6.20 10.44 -1.17
N ALA A 10 6.13 9.12 -1.03
CA ALA A 10 7.27 8.24 -1.31
C ALA A 10 7.64 8.22 -2.81
N GLU A 11 6.64 8.23 -3.70
CA GLU A 11 6.85 8.34 -5.17
C GLU A 11 7.53 9.68 -5.51
N GLU A 12 6.97 10.80 -5.02
CA GLU A 12 7.52 12.15 -5.23
C GLU A 12 8.95 12.31 -4.69
N THR A 13 9.27 11.71 -3.55
CA THR A 13 10.61 11.76 -2.96
C THR A 13 11.63 11.03 -3.84
N VAL A 14 11.27 9.87 -4.38
CA VAL A 14 12.14 9.09 -5.25
C VAL A 14 12.35 9.80 -6.59
N ASP A 15 11.32 10.42 -7.15
CA ASP A 15 11.41 11.20 -8.38
C ASP A 15 12.38 12.38 -8.22
N GLN A 16 12.27 13.14 -7.12
CA GLN A 16 13.20 14.23 -6.77
C GLN A 16 14.65 13.75 -6.61
N CYS A 17 14.85 12.57 -6.01
CA CYS A 17 16.17 11.96 -5.91
C CYS A 17 16.74 11.54 -7.27
N ILE A 18 15.91 11.03 -8.18
CA ILE A 18 16.31 10.64 -9.54
C ILE A 18 16.75 11.87 -10.35
N GLU A 19 15.99 12.97 -10.26
CA GLU A 19 16.32 14.25 -10.90
C GLU A 19 17.66 14.80 -10.37
N SER A 20 17.81 14.83 -9.05
CA SER A 20 19.02 15.36 -8.39
C SER A 20 20.26 14.53 -8.67
N ALA A 21 20.12 13.20 -8.72
CA ALA A 21 21.23 12.27 -8.92
C ALA A 21 21.46 11.88 -10.40
N LYS A 22 20.69 12.43 -11.35
CA LYS A 22 20.72 12.09 -12.79
C LYS A 22 20.67 10.58 -13.06
N LEU A 23 19.91 9.85 -12.25
CA LEU A 23 19.76 8.41 -12.39
C LEU A 23 18.88 8.13 -13.61
N LYS A 24 19.17 7.07 -14.36
CA LYS A 24 18.32 6.58 -15.45
C LYS A 24 17.50 5.40 -14.93
N PRO A 25 16.26 5.62 -14.44
CA PRO A 25 15.43 4.52 -13.98
C PRO A 25 15.13 3.58 -15.15
N LYS A 26 15.26 2.27 -14.91
CA LYS A 26 14.97 1.23 -15.92
C LYS A 26 13.46 0.96 -16.05
N ARG A 27 12.66 1.43 -15.09
CA ARG A 27 11.22 1.21 -14.97
C ARG A 27 10.60 2.31 -14.11
N ASP A 28 9.32 2.59 -14.33
CA ASP A 28 8.54 3.51 -13.50
C ASP A 28 8.21 2.92 -12.12
N CYS A 29 7.64 3.75 -11.24
CA CYS A 29 7.21 3.35 -9.89
C CYS A 29 6.18 2.20 -9.94
N ILE A 30 6.60 0.99 -9.58
CA ILE A 30 5.76 -0.22 -9.53
C ILE A 30 4.93 -0.34 -8.24
N THR A 31 5.09 0.60 -7.31
CA THR A 31 4.51 0.57 -5.96
C THR A 31 2.98 0.69 -5.96
N LYS A 32 2.37 1.08 -7.09
CA LYS A 32 0.90 1.11 -7.28
C LYS A 32 0.26 -0.29 -7.33
N GLY A 33 0.99 -1.30 -7.82
CA GLY A 33 0.53 -2.70 -7.90
C GLY A 33 1.18 -3.62 -6.88
N LEU A 34 2.03 -3.09 -6.00
CA LEU A 34 2.78 -3.88 -5.02
C LEU A 34 1.89 -4.17 -3.80
N ILE A 35 1.62 -5.45 -3.57
CA ILE A 35 0.95 -5.90 -2.36
C ILE A 35 1.95 -5.86 -1.20
N LEU A 36 1.56 -5.21 -0.10
CA LEU A 36 2.38 -5.18 1.12
C LEU A 36 2.40 -6.57 1.78
N SER A 37 3.50 -6.88 2.46
CA SER A 37 3.64 -8.12 3.23
C SER A 37 2.45 -8.30 4.19
N GLY A 38 1.73 -9.42 4.05
CA GLY A 38 0.47 -9.70 4.78
C GLY A 38 -0.81 -9.48 3.97
N GLY A 39 -0.74 -8.83 2.80
CA GLY A 39 -1.88 -8.64 1.89
C GLY A 39 -2.10 -9.76 0.88
N GLU A 40 -1.22 -10.77 0.83
CA GLU A 40 -1.23 -11.84 -0.20
C GLU A 40 -2.52 -12.68 -0.24
N LYS A 41 -3.22 -12.79 0.90
CA LYS A 41 -4.49 -13.52 1.03
C LYS A 41 -5.69 -12.61 1.24
N TRP A 42 -5.49 -11.29 1.12
CA TRP A 42 -6.55 -10.33 1.34
C TRP A 42 -7.45 -10.28 0.11
N THR A 43 -8.74 -10.49 0.35
CA THR A 43 -9.82 -10.31 -0.61
C THR A 43 -10.82 -9.30 -0.04
N PRO A 44 -11.60 -8.60 -0.88
CA PRO A 44 -12.68 -7.72 -0.42
C PRO A 44 -13.71 -8.46 0.47
N THR A 45 -13.77 -9.79 0.40
CA THR A 45 -14.62 -10.67 1.21
C THR A 45 -13.94 -11.24 2.46
N SER A 46 -12.66 -10.91 2.71
CA SER A 46 -11.91 -11.46 3.85
C SER A 46 -12.52 -11.08 5.21
N TYR A 47 -13.25 -9.96 5.30
CA TYR A 47 -13.99 -9.58 6.51
C TYR A 47 -15.06 -10.62 6.89
N ILE A 48 -15.68 -11.27 5.90
CA ILE A 48 -16.73 -12.29 6.13
C ILE A 48 -16.13 -13.49 6.87
N ARG A 49 -14.93 -13.94 6.47
CA ARG A 49 -14.23 -15.05 7.11
C ARG A 49 -13.77 -14.70 8.52
N LEU A 50 -13.32 -13.46 8.74
CA LEU A 50 -12.91 -13.01 10.07
C LEU A 50 -14.08 -12.98 11.06
N VAL A 51 -15.26 -12.52 10.62
CA VAL A 51 -16.49 -12.55 11.43
C VAL A 51 -16.93 -13.99 11.71
N GLN A 52 -16.89 -14.87 10.70
CA GLN A 52 -17.32 -16.27 10.84
C GLN A 52 -16.39 -17.11 11.72
N ASP A 53 -15.07 -16.97 11.54
CA ASP A 53 -14.07 -17.81 12.22
C ASP A 53 -13.73 -17.30 13.63
N TYR A 54 -13.84 -15.98 13.88
CA TYR A 54 -13.39 -15.35 15.13
C TYR A 54 -14.47 -14.58 15.89
N GLY A 55 -15.69 -14.46 15.36
CA GLY A 55 -16.79 -13.78 16.04
C GLY A 55 -16.53 -12.30 16.33
N LEU A 56 -15.67 -11.66 15.53
CA LEU A 56 -15.31 -10.24 15.69
C LEU A 56 -16.50 -9.38 15.27
N ASP A 57 -17.03 -8.59 16.21
CA ASP A 57 -18.07 -7.61 15.92
C ASP A 57 -17.54 -6.51 14.98
N THR A 58 -18.37 -6.10 14.02
CA THR A 58 -18.02 -5.07 13.02
C THR A 58 -18.09 -3.64 13.56
N GLU A 59 -18.39 -3.48 14.85
CA GLU A 59 -18.53 -2.15 15.46
C GLU A 59 -17.15 -1.57 15.80
N VAL A 60 -16.72 -0.63 14.96
CA VAL A 60 -15.66 0.31 15.29
C VAL A 60 -16.34 1.51 15.95
N ASN A 61 -16.36 1.53 17.29
CA ASN A 61 -16.83 2.67 18.08
C ASN A 61 -15.70 3.71 18.23
#